data_AF-A0A1C3RIT2-F1
#
_entry.id   AF-A0A1C3RIT2-F1
#
_cell.length_a   1.000
_cell.length_b   1.000
_cell.length_c   1.000
_cell.angle_alpha   90.00
_cell.angle_beta   90.00
_cell.angle_gamma   90.00
#
_symmetry.space_group_name_H-M   'P 1'
#
loop_
_entity.id
_entity.type
_entity.pdbx_description
1 polymer ?
#
loop_
_entity_poly.entity_id
_entity_poly.type
_entity_poly.pdbx_seq_one_letter_code
_entity_poly.pdbx_strand_id
1 'polypeptide(L)'
;MSEIGQRFIEIRKNLGITQKEFAERLGVSLGTLQGYEYGKTPKGDILKKLSDWKYDLNWLVAGQGQMKRSHECSNAALDKIMIWNVAYFLCKREKLAKNPEVFADTFIEIFETMTQNISQDDEEVPQEPKEANVIDFTLRRLNAK
;
A
#
# COMPACT_ATOMS: atom_id res chain seq x y z
N MET A 1 -14.62 26.23 -8.32
CA MET A 1 -13.24 25.90 -7.89
C MET A 1 -12.58 25.13 -9.01
N SER A 2 -11.33 25.43 -9.34
CA SER A 2 -10.62 24.62 -10.35
C SER A 2 -10.25 23.25 -9.80
N GLU A 3 -10.15 22.25 -10.68
CA GLU A 3 -9.71 20.88 -10.38
C GLU A 3 -8.37 20.81 -9.63
N ILE A 4 -7.39 21.64 -9.99
CA ILE A 4 -6.08 21.67 -9.31
C ILE A 4 -6.17 22.20 -7.87
N GLY A 5 -7.09 23.13 -7.62
CA GLY A 5 -7.32 23.70 -6.30
C GLY A 5 -7.95 22.68 -5.34
N GLN A 6 -8.87 21.84 -5.85
CA GLN A 6 -9.44 20.72 -5.09
C GLN A 6 -8.36 19.72 -4.67
N ARG A 7 -7.45 19.36 -5.57
CA ARG A 7 -6.34 18.46 -5.26
C ARG A 7 -5.36 19.02 -4.23
N PHE A 8 -5.16 20.34 -4.18
CA PHE A 8 -4.43 20.99 -3.08
C PHE A 8 -5.13 20.82 -1.73
N ILE A 9 -6.47 20.99 -1.70
CA ILE A 9 -7.27 20.78 -0.50
C ILE A 9 -7.19 19.32 -0.06
N GLU A 10 -7.23 18.37 -0.99
CA GLU A 10 -7.08 16.96 -0.69
C GLU A 10 -5.72 16.67 -0.07
N ILE A 11 -4.61 17.21 -0.60
CA ILE A 11 -3.27 17.07 0.00
C ILE A 11 -3.29 17.58 1.44
N ARG A 12 -3.86 18.76 1.69
CA ARG A 12 -3.94 19.32 3.04
C ARG A 12 -4.76 18.44 3.98
N LYS A 13 -5.91 17.94 3.53
CA LYS A 13 -6.77 17.04 4.31
C LYS A 13 -6.09 15.70 4.58
N ASN A 14 -5.36 15.15 3.61
CA ASN A 14 -4.56 13.94 3.78
C ASN A 14 -3.48 14.09 4.87
N LEU A 15 -2.92 15.31 5.01
CA LEU A 15 -1.96 15.64 6.06
C LEU A 15 -2.62 15.93 7.42
N GLY A 16 -3.95 16.13 7.47
CA GLY A 16 -4.68 16.43 8.70
C GLY A 16 -4.37 17.80 9.32
N ILE A 17 -3.87 18.76 8.52
CA ILE A 17 -3.40 20.06 8.99
C ILE A 17 -4.30 21.23 8.56
N THR A 18 -4.19 22.34 9.28
CA THR A 18 -4.85 23.60 8.95
C THR A 18 -4.22 24.27 7.72
N GLN A 19 -4.92 25.24 7.12
CA GLN A 19 -4.36 26.03 6.01
C GLN A 19 -3.10 26.80 6.44
N LYS A 20 -3.06 27.32 7.67
CA LYS A 20 -1.90 28.06 8.18
C LYS A 20 -0.66 27.17 8.26
N GLU A 21 -0.80 25.99 8.86
CA GLU A 21 0.30 25.01 8.97
C GLU A 21 0.74 24.50 7.59
N PHE A 22 -0.19 24.31 6.66
CA PHE A 22 0.16 23.89 5.31
C PHE A 22 0.95 24.97 4.56
N ALA A 23 0.55 26.24 4.70
CA ALA A 23 1.27 27.39 4.14
C ALA A 23 2.68 27.50 4.72
N GLU A 24 2.82 27.34 6.04
CA GLU A 24 4.11 27.31 6.73
C GLU A 24 5.01 26.18 6.24
N ARG A 25 4.50 24.94 6.12
CA ARG A 25 5.28 23.81 5.58
C ARG A 25 5.70 24.02 4.12
N LEU A 26 4.83 24.63 3.31
CA LEU A 26 5.16 24.98 1.92
C LEU A 26 6.10 26.20 1.83
N GLY A 27 6.29 26.95 2.92
CA GLY A 27 7.10 28.17 2.96
C GLY A 27 6.49 29.32 2.16
N VAL A 28 5.16 29.44 2.17
CA VAL A 28 4.40 30.49 1.47
C VAL A 28 3.47 31.23 2.43
N SER A 29 2.96 32.40 2.02
CA SER A 29 1.94 33.10 2.80
C SER A 29 0.58 32.39 2.74
N LEU A 30 -0.25 32.57 3.77
CA LEU A 30 -1.61 32.00 3.81
C LEU A 30 -2.44 32.41 2.57
N GLY A 31 -2.37 33.68 2.16
CA GLY A 31 -3.07 34.15 0.95
C GLY A 31 -2.55 33.49 -0.34
N THR A 32 -1.27 33.13 -0.39
CA THR A 32 -0.71 32.38 -1.53
C THR A 32 -1.26 30.95 -1.57
N LEU A 33 -1.32 30.27 -0.43
CA LEU A 33 -1.93 28.94 -0.33
C LEU A 33 -3.41 28.98 -0.72
N GLN A 34 -4.17 29.95 -0.20
CA GLN A 34 -5.58 30.13 -0.56
C GLN A 34 -5.74 30.34 -2.06
N GLY A 35 -4.86 31.15 -2.67
CA GLY A 35 -4.81 31.29 -4.12
C GLY A 35 -4.69 29.94 -4.84
N TYR A 36 -3.81 29.05 -4.37
CA TYR A 36 -3.68 27.70 -4.93
C TYR A 36 -4.95 26.87 -4.75
N GLU A 37 -5.55 26.86 -3.55
CA GLU A 37 -6.81 26.14 -3.29
C GLU A 37 -7.99 26.68 -4.11
N TYR A 38 -7.97 27.96 -4.51
CA TYR A 38 -8.96 28.55 -5.42
C TYR A 38 -8.67 28.28 -6.90
N GLY A 39 -7.47 27.78 -7.23
CA GLY A 39 -7.12 27.37 -8.58
C GLY A 39 -6.04 28.16 -9.28
N LYS A 40 -5.31 29.01 -8.56
CA LYS A 40 -4.11 29.65 -9.08
C LYS A 40 -3.04 28.60 -9.31
N THR A 41 -2.37 28.66 -10.46
CA THR A 41 -1.27 27.74 -10.78
C THR A 41 -0.11 27.92 -9.78
N PRO A 42 0.33 26.85 -9.11
CA PRO A 42 1.49 26.89 -8.22
C PRO A 42 2.79 27.10 -9.01
N LYS A 43 3.78 27.71 -8.35
CA LYS A 43 5.13 27.87 -8.92
C LYS A 43 5.88 26.54 -8.91
N GLY A 44 6.89 26.41 -9.76
CA GLY A 44 7.73 25.21 -9.87
C GLY A 44 8.34 24.76 -8.54
N ASP A 45 8.76 25.69 -7.68
CA ASP A 45 9.32 25.37 -6.35
C ASP A 45 8.32 24.67 -5.43
N ILE A 46 7.03 25.03 -5.52
CA ILE A 46 5.96 24.41 -4.73
C ILE A 46 5.67 23.01 -5.24
N LEU A 47 5.63 22.84 -6.57
CA LEU A 47 5.49 21.52 -7.19
C LEU A 47 6.66 20.61 -6.80
N LYS A 48 7.88 21.12 -6.78
CA LYS A 48 9.06 20.37 -6.32
C LYS A 48 8.91 19.90 -4.88
N LYS A 49 8.52 20.80 -3.95
CA LYS A 49 8.29 20.44 -2.54
C LYS A 49 7.24 19.34 -2.39
N LEU A 50 6.13 19.41 -3.14
CA LEU A 50 5.10 18.39 -3.09
C LEU A 50 5.60 17.04 -3.64
N SER A 51 6.42 17.05 -4.70
CA SER A 51 7.09 15.85 -5.20
C SER A 51 8.06 15.26 -4.16
N ASP A 52 8.79 16.11 -3.43
CA ASP A 52 9.70 15.66 -2.37
C ASP A 52 8.91 14.97 -1.23
N TRP A 53 7.68 15.41 -0.98
CA TRP A 53 6.73 14.77 -0.05
C TRP A 53 5.98 13.58 -0.66
N LYS A 54 6.48 13.03 -1.77
CA LYS A 54 5.97 11.82 -2.46
C LYS A 54 4.57 11.98 -3.08
N TYR A 55 4.10 13.20 -3.29
CA TYR A 55 2.90 13.44 -4.09
C TYR A 55 3.20 13.37 -5.59
N ASP A 56 2.26 12.82 -6.36
CA ASP A 56 2.39 12.74 -7.81
C ASP A 56 1.96 14.06 -8.48
N LEU A 57 2.85 14.60 -9.32
CA LEU A 57 2.60 15.86 -10.04
C LEU A 57 1.67 15.66 -11.24
N ASN A 58 1.66 14.48 -11.86
CA ASN A 58 0.71 14.15 -12.93
C ASN A 58 -0.71 14.12 -12.36
N TRP A 59 -0.89 13.53 -11.17
CA TRP A 59 -2.16 13.58 -10.48
C TRP A 59 -2.52 15.03 -10.10
N LEU A 60 -1.59 15.77 -9.51
CA LEU A 60 -1.85 17.14 -9.07
C LEU A 60 -2.20 18.10 -10.22
N VAL A 61 -1.53 18.01 -11.36
CA VAL A 61 -1.70 18.96 -12.47
C VAL A 61 -2.73 18.46 -13.48
N ALA A 62 -2.63 17.21 -13.92
CA ALA A 62 -3.47 16.64 -14.98
C ALA A 62 -4.65 15.81 -14.45
N GLY A 63 -4.70 15.50 -13.15
CA GLY A 63 -5.75 14.64 -12.58
C GLY A 63 -5.59 13.16 -12.93
N GLN A 64 -4.42 12.75 -13.42
CA GLN A 64 -4.15 11.39 -13.88
C GLN A 64 -3.30 10.61 -12.87
N GLY A 65 -3.63 9.35 -12.63
CA GLY A 65 -2.90 8.49 -11.69
C GLY A 65 -3.36 8.65 -10.25
N GLN A 66 -2.46 8.37 -9.30
CA GLN A 66 -2.74 8.35 -7.86
C GLN A 66 -2.16 9.57 -7.15
N MET A 67 -2.76 9.97 -6.02
CA MET A 67 -2.32 11.14 -5.24
C MET A 67 -0.86 11.03 -4.77
N LYS A 68 -0.47 9.87 -4.26
CA LYS A 68 0.90 9.58 -3.85
C LYS A 68 1.53 8.66 -4.88
N ARG A 69 2.83 8.83 -5.10
CA ARG A 69 3.61 7.84 -5.85
C ARG A 69 3.58 6.54 -5.04
N SER A 70 2.84 5.55 -5.52
CA SER A 70 2.96 4.19 -5.03
C SER A 70 4.41 3.77 -5.23
N HIS A 71 5.05 3.24 -4.19
CA HIS A 71 6.09 2.25 -4.44
C HIS A 71 5.36 1.02 -4.97
N GLU A 72 5.03 1.02 -6.26
CA GLU A 72 4.76 -0.23 -6.96
C GLU A 72 6.10 -0.99 -6.98
N CYS A 73 6.39 -1.70 -5.90
CA CYS A 73 7.02 -3.00 -6.08
C CYS A 73 5.88 -3.91 -6.53
N SER A 74 5.60 -3.92 -7.83
CA SER A 74 4.69 -4.86 -8.44
C SER A 74 5.40 -5.49 -9.61
N ASN A 75 6.10 -6.58 -9.30
CA ASN A 75 5.97 -7.76 -10.11
C ASN A 75 5.37 -8.79 -9.18
N ALA A 76 4.07 -9.05 -9.30
CA ALA A 76 3.40 -10.09 -8.48
C ALA A 76 4.12 -11.45 -8.60
N ALA A 77 4.81 -11.71 -9.72
CA ALA A 77 5.68 -12.87 -9.89
C ALA A 77 6.99 -12.80 -9.08
N LEU A 78 7.62 -11.62 -8.94
CA LEU A 78 8.81 -11.42 -8.11
C LEU A 78 8.49 -11.59 -6.62
N ASP A 79 7.29 -11.17 -6.20
CA ASP A 79 6.84 -11.34 -4.80
C ASP A 79 6.68 -12.82 -4.44
N LYS A 80 6.05 -13.63 -5.31
CA LYS A 80 5.89 -15.07 -5.07
C LYS A 80 7.23 -15.79 -4.98
N ILE A 81 8.16 -15.48 -5.89
CA ILE A 81 9.51 -16.08 -5.89
C ILE A 81 10.27 -15.69 -4.62
N MET A 82 10.15 -14.45 -4.17
CA MET A 82 10.79 -13.98 -2.95
C MET A 82 10.19 -14.67 -1.70
N ILE A 83 8.86 -14.76 -1.62
CA ILE A 83 8.16 -15.47 -0.55
C ILE A 83 8.56 -16.95 -0.54
N TRP A 84 8.60 -17.59 -1.70
CA TRP A 84 9.05 -18.98 -1.85
C TRP A 84 10.46 -19.18 -1.29
N ASN A 85 11.41 -18.34 -1.75
CA ASN A 85 12.81 -18.42 -1.34
C ASN A 85 12.94 -18.22 0.16
N VAL A 86 12.25 -17.23 0.73
CA VAL A 86 12.28 -16.97 2.17
C VAL A 86 11.73 -18.19 2.94
N ALA A 87 10.58 -18.73 2.55
CA ALA A 87 9.99 -19.90 3.20
C ALA A 87 10.92 -21.13 3.11
N TYR A 88 11.51 -21.38 1.93
CA TYR A 88 12.49 -22.44 1.71
C TYR A 88 13.73 -22.27 2.61
N PHE A 89 14.33 -21.08 2.62
CA PHE A 89 15.54 -20.81 3.40
C PHE A 89 15.29 -20.90 4.90
N LEU A 90 14.15 -20.38 5.39
CA LEU A 90 13.77 -20.48 6.79
C LEU A 90 13.54 -21.93 7.20
N CYS A 91 12.81 -22.70 6.38
CA CYS A 91 12.59 -24.13 6.63
C CYS A 91 13.91 -24.91 6.70
N LYS A 92 14.83 -24.64 5.77
CA LYS A 92 16.14 -25.30 5.71
C LYS A 92 17.03 -24.92 6.89
N ARG A 93 17.02 -23.65 7.32
CA ARG A 93 17.85 -23.15 8.43
C ARG A 93 17.35 -23.65 9.78
N GLU A 94 16.04 -23.53 10.01
CA GLU A 94 15.40 -23.89 11.29
C GLU A 94 14.93 -25.36 11.34
N LYS A 95 15.12 -26.12 10.26
CA LYS A 95 14.73 -27.54 10.11
C LYS A 95 13.25 -27.79 10.40
N LEU A 96 12.38 -26.88 9.94
CA LEU A 96 10.94 -26.89 10.25
C LEU A 96 10.20 -28.08 9.61
N ALA A 97 10.69 -28.57 8.46
CA ALA A 97 10.12 -29.72 7.77
C ALA A 97 11.21 -30.55 7.09
N LYS A 98 10.90 -31.83 6.83
CA LYS A 98 11.81 -32.76 6.12
C LYS A 98 12.04 -32.37 4.66
N ASN A 99 11.07 -31.71 4.03
CA ASN A 99 11.15 -31.28 2.64
C ASN A 99 10.90 -29.76 2.54
N PRO A 100 11.97 -28.95 2.44
CA PRO A 100 11.85 -27.50 2.37
C PRO A 100 11.12 -26.96 1.14
N GLU A 101 11.15 -27.69 0.01
CA GLU A 101 10.43 -27.29 -1.21
C GLU A 101 8.91 -27.38 -0.99
N VAL A 102 8.45 -28.52 -0.48
CA VAL A 102 7.03 -28.74 -0.15
C VAL A 102 6.55 -27.75 0.91
N PHE A 103 7.40 -27.41 1.88
CA PHE A 103 7.10 -26.38 2.87
C PHE A 103 6.89 -25.00 2.22
N ALA A 104 7.79 -24.59 1.31
CA ALA A 104 7.69 -23.31 0.63
C ALA A 104 6.45 -23.21 -0.27
N ASP A 105 6.11 -24.28 -0.99
CA ASP A 105 4.89 -24.35 -1.80
C ASP A 105 3.63 -24.21 -0.92
N THR A 106 3.58 -24.97 0.18
CA THR A 106 2.46 -24.90 1.14
C THR A 106 2.36 -23.53 1.79
N PHE A 107 3.49 -22.89 2.08
CA PHE A 107 3.54 -21.56 2.68
C PHE A 107 2.92 -20.49 1.76
N ILE A 108 3.19 -20.58 0.45
CA ILE A 108 2.57 -19.67 -0.54
C ILE A 108 1.07 -19.90 -0.62
N GLU A 109 0.61 -21.16 -0.67
CA GLU A 109 -0.83 -21.49 -0.71
C GLU A 109 -1.58 -20.88 0.50
N ILE A 110 -1.00 -20.98 1.70
CA ILE A 110 -1.56 -20.38 2.92
C ILE A 110 -1.55 -18.86 2.83
N PHE A 111 -0.42 -18.27 2.44
CA PHE A 111 -0.24 -16.82 2.37
C PHE A 111 -1.21 -16.19 1.36
N GLU A 112 -1.40 -16.82 0.20
CA GLU A 112 -2.39 -16.40 -0.80
C GLU A 112 -3.81 -16.50 -0.24
N THR A 113 -4.14 -17.58 0.47
CA THR A 113 -5.47 -17.73 1.09
C THR A 113 -5.75 -16.68 2.17
N MET A 114 -4.75 -16.35 3.00
CA MET A 114 -4.87 -15.32 4.04
C MET A 114 -5.03 -13.92 3.44
N THR A 115 -4.29 -13.60 2.38
CA THR A 115 -4.36 -12.29 1.72
C THR A 115 -5.63 -12.09 0.91
N GLN A 116 -6.21 -13.16 0.33
CA GLN A 116 -7.51 -13.13 -0.36
C GLN A 116 -8.68 -12.81 0.58
N ASN A 117 -8.63 -13.27 1.84
CA ASN A 117 -9.69 -13.00 2.82
C ASN A 117 -9.67 -11.55 3.35
N ILE A 118 -8.50 -10.89 3.39
CA ILE A 118 -8.36 -9.49 3.83
C ILE A 118 -9.00 -8.50 2.81
N SER A 119 -9.25 -8.96 1.58
CA SER A 119 -9.82 -8.12 0.51
C SER A 119 -11.35 -8.19 0.41
N GLN A 120 -12.02 -9.00 1.24
CA GLN A 120 -13.49 -9.19 1.20
C GLN A 120 -14.24 -8.66 2.45
N ASP A 121 -13.56 -7.97 3.37
CA ASP A 121 -14.13 -7.58 4.68
C ASP A 121 -14.99 -6.29 4.70
N ASP A 122 -15.53 -5.84 3.57
CA ASP A 122 -16.51 -4.73 3.59
C ASP A 122 -17.99 -5.16 3.58
N GLU A 123 -18.36 -6.39 3.20
CA GLU A 123 -19.76 -6.85 3.28
C GLU A 123 -19.88 -8.37 3.41
N GLU A 124 -19.92 -8.94 4.64
CA GLU A 124 -20.91 -9.95 5.08
C GLU A 124 -20.57 -10.60 6.44
N VAL A 125 -21.64 -11.00 7.13
CA VAL A 125 -21.78 -11.43 8.53
C VAL A 125 -20.88 -12.62 8.94
N PRO A 126 -20.40 -12.71 10.22
CA PRO A 126 -19.47 -13.74 10.65
C PRO A 126 -20.06 -15.16 10.54
N GLN A 127 -19.43 -16.00 9.72
CA GLN A 127 -19.56 -17.45 9.80
C GLN A 127 -18.24 -18.06 10.30
N GLU A 128 -18.34 -19.14 11.08
CA GLU A 128 -17.29 -19.82 11.85
C GLU A 128 -15.87 -19.84 11.23
N PRO A 129 -14.82 -19.85 12.06
CA PRO A 129 -13.46 -19.51 11.65
C PRO A 129 -12.90 -20.49 10.61
N LYS A 130 -12.86 -20.05 9.35
CA LYS A 130 -12.18 -20.71 8.22
C LYS A 130 -10.71 -21.05 8.52
N GLU A 131 -10.10 -20.36 9.49
CA GLU A 131 -8.73 -20.54 9.98
C GLU A 131 -8.47 -21.97 10.51
N ALA A 132 -9.44 -22.57 11.21
CA ALA A 132 -9.29 -23.89 11.81
C ALA A 132 -9.13 -25.01 10.74
N ASN A 133 -9.80 -24.86 9.59
CA ASN A 133 -9.72 -25.81 8.49
C ASN A 133 -8.39 -25.75 7.73
N VAL A 134 -7.79 -24.56 7.61
CA VAL A 134 -6.51 -24.37 6.90
C VAL A 134 -5.34 -24.95 7.70
N ILE A 135 -5.33 -24.73 9.02
CA ILE A 135 -4.31 -25.29 9.91
C ILE A 135 -4.43 -26.82 9.95
N ASP A 136 -5.65 -27.37 10.06
CA ASP A 136 -5.84 -28.83 10.07
C ASP A 136 -5.44 -29.49 8.73
N PHE A 137 -5.80 -28.88 7.59
CA PHE A 137 -5.40 -29.37 6.27
C PHE A 137 -3.88 -29.38 6.07
N THR A 138 -3.21 -28.32 6.49
CA THR A 138 -1.75 -28.17 6.34
C THR A 138 -0.98 -29.13 7.26
N LEU A 139 -1.45 -29.33 8.49
CA LEU A 139 -0.90 -30.33 9.41
C LEU A 139 -1.07 -31.76 8.88
N ARG A 140 -2.20 -32.10 8.24
CA ARG A 140 -2.38 -33.41 7.60
C ARG A 140 -1.40 -33.65 6.46
N ARG A 141 -1.16 -32.64 5.62
CA ARG A 141 -0.25 -32.74 4.45
C ARG A 141 1.22 -32.78 4.84
N LEU A 142 1.61 -32.08 5.92
CA LEU A 142 2.98 -32.14 6.47
C LEU A 142 3.29 -33.46 7.18
N ASN A 143 2.29 -34.12 7.77
CA ASN A 143 2.43 -35.39 8.49
C ASN A 143 2.21 -36.63 7.62
N ALA A 144 1.76 -36.49 6.38
CA ALA A 144 1.64 -37.58 5.42
C ALA A 144 3.01 -37.97 4.83
N LYS A 145 3.83 -38.68 5.62
CA LYS A 145 4.95 -39.50 5.15
C LYS A 145 5.17 -40.68 6.09
#